data_AF-A0A9P0AEG6-F1
#
_entry.id   AF-A0A9P0AEG6-F1
#
_cell.length_a   1.000
_cell.length_b   1.000
_cell.length_c   1.000
_cell.angle_alpha   90.00
_cell.angle_beta   90.00
_cell.angle_gamma   90.00
#
_symmetry.space_group_name_H-M   'P 1'
#
loop_
_entity.id
_entity.type
_entity.pdbx_description
1 polymer ?
#
loop_
_entity_poly.entity_id
_entity_poly.type
_entity_poly.pdbx_seq_one_letter_code
_entity_poly.pdbx_strand_id
1 'polypeptide(L)'
;MFHHPRLPRFLTDKQRTFFGNTLINKTLPAFPAPDISQSRIKITRKILAYFVPKLRQPTMTLVHHKSGSVEPPLIEEKLRLYSMRYCPYAQRIHLVLNAKKVSYDVVYINLVQKPEWFLEKFPAGTVPAMNVKGANLYESLILADFLDEYFPEPRLHSSDPLQKAKDRLLVESFGKIGPHLYKLLMGPDFTEDAFQGVLTMLAKMENELKNRGSNFFSGEKPGMPDYMIWPSFERIDVIAVRYGEKGKLPVQTLPLLTKWISAMKDDYSVKPFYLEPEKHALHLEKRRAGAADAFDIL
;
A
#
# COMPACT_ATOMS: atom_id res chain seq x y z
N MET A 1 28.27 -32.16 -21.53
CA MET A 1 27.91 -33.13 -20.47
C MET A 1 27.49 -32.35 -19.24
N PHE A 2 26.21 -32.05 -19.06
CA PHE A 2 25.59 -31.76 -17.77
C PHE A 2 24.10 -32.13 -17.89
N HIS A 3 23.66 -33.05 -17.04
CA HIS A 3 22.40 -33.76 -17.11
C HIS A 3 21.24 -32.94 -16.49
N HIS A 4 20.11 -32.91 -17.21
CA HIS A 4 18.80 -32.59 -16.67
C HIS A 4 18.35 -33.64 -15.63
N PRO A 5 17.78 -33.26 -14.48
CA PRO A 5 17.05 -34.19 -13.62
C PRO A 5 15.63 -34.41 -14.16
N ARG A 6 15.28 -35.68 -14.42
CA ARG A 6 13.95 -36.17 -14.77
C ARG A 6 13.06 -36.26 -13.52
N LEU A 7 11.79 -35.87 -13.67
CA LEU A 7 10.72 -36.16 -12.71
C LEU A 7 10.36 -37.66 -12.71
N PRO A 8 10.13 -38.30 -11.55
CA PRO A 8 9.56 -39.64 -11.52
C PRO A 8 8.03 -39.60 -11.64
N ARG A 9 7.52 -40.26 -12.69
CA ARG A 9 6.15 -40.79 -12.77
C ARG A 9 6.11 -42.11 -12.02
N PHE A 10 5.24 -42.25 -11.02
CA PHE A 10 4.59 -43.52 -10.71
C PHE A 10 3.16 -43.25 -10.23
N LEU A 11 2.21 -43.60 -11.09
CA LEU A 11 0.84 -43.94 -10.72
C LEU A 11 0.86 -45.36 -10.14
N THR A 12 0.04 -45.64 -9.13
CA THR A 12 -0.39 -47.01 -8.82
C THR A 12 -1.91 -47.08 -8.80
N ASP A 13 -2.41 -48.16 -9.36
CA ASP A 13 -3.80 -48.50 -9.60
C ASP A 13 -4.59 -48.70 -8.31
N LYS A 14 -5.49 -47.75 -8.02
CA LYS A 14 -6.79 -48.03 -7.40
C LYS A 14 -7.86 -47.19 -8.10
N GLN A 15 -8.30 -47.66 -9.26
CA GLN A 15 -9.52 -47.22 -9.91
C GLN A 15 -10.44 -48.42 -10.15
N ARG A 16 -11.74 -48.15 -10.00
CA ARG A 16 -12.92 -48.91 -10.47
C ARG A 16 -13.27 -50.09 -9.56
N THR A 17 -14.47 -50.20 -8.99
CA THR A 17 -15.81 -49.82 -9.47
C THR A 17 -16.81 -49.95 -8.32
N PHE A 18 -17.77 -49.02 -8.18
CA PHE A 18 -19.19 -49.39 -8.21
C PHE A 18 -20.06 -48.14 -8.47
N PHE A 19 -20.85 -48.22 -9.52
CA PHE A 19 -21.88 -47.25 -9.90
C PHE A 19 -23.03 -47.28 -8.90
N GLY A 20 -23.61 -46.11 -8.64
CA GLY A 20 -24.85 -45.95 -7.89
C GLY A 20 -25.34 -44.51 -7.98
N ASN A 21 -26.11 -44.22 -9.04
CA ASN A 21 -26.86 -42.99 -9.27
C ASN A 21 -27.60 -42.51 -8.01
N THR A 22 -27.71 -41.19 -7.83
CA THR A 22 -28.92 -40.37 -8.11
C THR A 22 -28.85 -39.07 -7.30
N LEU A 23 -28.92 -37.92 -7.97
CA LEU A 23 -29.86 -36.81 -7.73
C LEU A 23 -29.26 -35.42 -8.04
N ILE A 24 -29.68 -34.93 -9.21
CA ILE A 24 -30.23 -33.60 -9.49
C ILE A 24 -29.24 -32.44 -9.74
N ASN A 25 -29.09 -32.18 -11.04
CA ASN A 25 -28.82 -30.90 -11.68
C ASN A 25 -29.57 -29.73 -11.01
N LYS A 26 -28.83 -28.70 -10.59
CA LYS A 26 -29.32 -27.31 -10.63
C LYS A 26 -28.30 -26.47 -11.38
N THR A 27 -28.57 -26.28 -12.66
CA THR A 27 -28.02 -25.19 -13.48
C THR A 27 -28.45 -23.86 -12.85
N LEU A 28 -27.47 -23.03 -12.53
CA LEU A 28 -27.70 -21.62 -12.18
C LEU A 28 -28.29 -20.90 -13.41
N PRO A 29 -29.31 -20.04 -13.26
CA PRO A 29 -29.86 -19.32 -14.40
C PRO A 29 -28.84 -18.32 -14.94
N ALA A 30 -28.61 -18.36 -16.25
CA ALA A 30 -27.89 -17.32 -16.97
C ALA A 30 -28.75 -16.04 -16.96
N PHE A 31 -28.14 -14.91 -16.59
CA PHE A 31 -28.78 -13.60 -16.69
C PHE A 31 -28.88 -13.18 -18.17
N PRO A 32 -30.04 -12.72 -18.66
CA PRO A 32 -30.13 -12.19 -20.02
C PRO A 32 -29.39 -10.85 -20.12
N ALA A 33 -28.60 -10.69 -21.18
CA ALA A 33 -28.04 -9.40 -21.56
C ALA A 33 -29.19 -8.42 -21.91
N PRO A 34 -29.12 -7.14 -21.53
CA PRO A 34 -30.19 -6.20 -21.85
C PRO A 34 -30.25 -5.94 -23.37
N ASP A 35 -31.44 -6.14 -23.93
CA ASP A 35 -31.80 -5.76 -25.30
C ASP A 35 -31.79 -4.23 -25.42
N ILE A 36 -30.78 -3.69 -26.10
CA ILE A 36 -30.69 -2.27 -26.45
C ILE A 36 -31.23 -2.12 -27.87
N SER A 37 -32.52 -2.39 -28.04
CA SER A 37 -33.26 -1.93 -29.21
C SER A 37 -34.61 -1.39 -28.75
N GLN A 38 -34.88 -0.15 -29.15
CA GLN A 38 -36.12 0.60 -28.92
C GLN A 38 -36.28 1.32 -27.56
N SER A 39 -35.51 2.40 -27.36
CA SER A 39 -36.08 3.61 -26.75
C SER A 39 -35.21 4.83 -27.06
N ARG A 40 -35.61 5.63 -28.05
CA ARG A 40 -35.08 6.98 -28.25
C ARG A 40 -35.60 7.88 -27.13
N ILE A 41 -34.86 7.99 -26.03
CA ILE A 41 -35.12 8.98 -24.98
C ILE A 41 -34.04 10.06 -25.08
N LYS A 42 -34.46 11.29 -25.40
CA LYS A 42 -33.62 12.49 -25.40
C LYS A 42 -33.10 12.74 -23.98
N ILE A 43 -31.83 12.44 -23.74
CA ILE A 43 -31.16 12.75 -22.47
C ILE A 43 -30.77 14.24 -22.49
N THR A 44 -31.64 15.09 -21.94
CA THR A 44 -31.30 16.47 -21.62
C THR A 44 -30.37 16.54 -20.40
N ARG A 45 -29.41 17.47 -20.44
CA ARG A 45 -28.30 17.80 -19.50
C ARG A 45 -28.61 17.93 -17.98
N LYS A 46 -29.70 17.38 -17.44
CA LYS A 46 -30.11 17.53 -16.03
C LYS A 46 -29.90 16.31 -15.11
N ILE A 47 -29.23 15.25 -15.56
CA ILE A 47 -28.80 14.12 -14.70
C ILE A 47 -27.27 13.97 -14.74
N LEU A 48 -26.55 15.06 -14.44
CA LEU A 48 -25.12 15.02 -14.12
C LEU A 48 -24.84 15.61 -12.72
N ALA A 49 -25.87 15.64 -11.87
CA ALA A 49 -25.80 16.16 -10.50
C ALA A 49 -26.20 15.10 -9.45
N TYR A 50 -26.22 13.81 -9.83
CA TYR A 50 -26.34 12.73 -8.85
C TYR A 50 -24.93 12.34 -8.38
N PHE A 51 -24.61 12.79 -7.17
CA PHE A 51 -23.65 12.19 -6.25
C PHE A 51 -22.23 11.96 -6.80
N VAL A 52 -21.45 13.04 -6.86
CA VAL A 52 -20.07 12.95 -6.34
C VAL A 52 -20.19 13.27 -4.86
N PRO A 53 -20.15 12.28 -3.94
CA PRO A 53 -19.96 12.63 -2.55
C PRO A 53 -18.59 13.31 -2.50
N LYS A 54 -18.55 14.58 -2.09
CA LYS A 54 -17.36 15.11 -1.43
C LYS A 54 -16.94 14.01 -0.46
N LEU A 55 -15.74 13.46 -0.62
CA LEU A 55 -15.08 12.63 0.37
C LEU A 55 -14.84 13.49 1.61
N ARG A 56 -15.92 13.84 2.33
CA ARG A 56 -15.85 14.03 3.76
C ARG A 56 -15.64 12.63 4.27
N GLN A 57 -14.39 12.29 4.52
CA GLN A 57 -14.11 11.23 5.46
C GLN A 57 -14.97 11.55 6.69
N PRO A 58 -15.80 10.61 7.18
CA PRO A 58 -16.41 10.79 8.49
C PRO A 58 -15.28 11.21 9.43
N THR A 59 -15.55 12.13 10.36
CA THR A 59 -14.63 12.51 11.43
C THR A 59 -14.40 11.26 12.31
N MET A 60 -13.65 10.31 11.77
CA MET A 60 -13.10 9.17 12.46
C MET A 60 -11.99 9.78 13.28
N THR A 61 -12.27 9.97 14.56
CA THR A 61 -11.25 10.28 15.55
C THR A 61 -10.11 9.29 15.35
N LEU A 62 -8.93 9.82 15.05
CA LEU A 62 -7.70 9.08 14.77
C LEU A 62 -7.19 8.47 16.08
N VAL A 63 -7.94 7.53 16.64
CA VAL A 63 -7.64 6.87 17.90
C VAL A 63 -7.05 5.52 17.59
N HIS A 64 -5.83 5.29 18.06
CA HIS A 64 -5.17 4.00 17.96
C HIS A 64 -5.66 3.08 19.09
N HIS A 65 -6.34 1.99 18.71
CA HIS A 65 -6.77 0.97 19.64
C HIS A 65 -5.55 0.32 20.31
N LYS A 66 -5.62 0.18 21.62
CA LYS A 66 -4.56 -0.37 22.47
C LYS A 66 -5.05 -1.55 23.32
N SER A 67 -4.17 -2.18 24.09
CA SER A 67 -4.53 -3.23 25.06
C SER A 67 -5.77 -2.87 25.88
N GLY A 68 -6.72 -3.80 26.00
CA GLY A 68 -8.03 -3.57 26.64
C GLY A 68 -9.06 -2.80 25.81
N SER A 69 -8.73 -2.34 24.60
CA SER A 69 -9.73 -1.73 23.69
C SER A 69 -10.65 -2.80 23.12
N VAL A 70 -11.94 -2.49 23.02
CA VAL A 70 -12.91 -3.35 22.31
C VAL A 70 -12.68 -3.23 20.80
N GLU A 71 -12.74 -4.35 20.09
CA GLU A 71 -12.67 -4.35 18.62
C GLU A 71 -13.89 -3.64 18.03
N PRO A 72 -13.71 -2.68 17.11
CA PRO A 72 -14.83 -2.12 16.35
C PRO A 72 -15.59 -3.22 15.58
N PRO A 73 -16.93 -3.19 15.49
CA PRO A 73 -17.68 -4.19 14.74
C PRO A 73 -17.32 -4.13 13.25
N LEU A 74 -17.18 -5.28 12.58
CA LEU A 74 -16.92 -5.34 11.14
C LEU A 74 -18.06 -4.68 10.35
N ILE A 75 -17.69 -4.01 9.25
CA ILE A 75 -18.64 -3.49 8.28
C ILE A 75 -18.66 -4.48 7.11
N GLU A 76 -19.70 -5.30 7.03
CA GLU A 76 -19.76 -6.50 6.17
C GLU A 76 -19.49 -6.21 4.68
N GLU A 77 -19.93 -5.04 4.20
CA GLU A 77 -19.77 -4.60 2.80
C GLU A 77 -18.42 -3.90 2.51
N LYS A 78 -17.50 -3.81 3.48
CA LYS A 78 -16.22 -3.11 3.32
C LYS A 78 -15.03 -3.98 3.66
N LEU A 79 -13.93 -3.74 2.94
CA LEU A 79 -12.61 -4.18 3.39
C LEU A 79 -12.24 -3.46 4.68
N ARG A 80 -11.67 -4.16 5.65
CA ARG A 80 -11.10 -3.54 6.86
C ARG A 80 -9.59 -3.55 6.80
N LEU A 81 -8.98 -2.37 6.77
CA LEU A 81 -7.55 -2.17 6.92
C LEU A 81 -7.22 -1.88 8.39
N TYR A 82 -6.40 -2.74 8.99
CA TYR A 82 -5.71 -2.44 10.24
C TYR A 82 -4.43 -1.69 9.93
N SER A 83 -4.32 -0.48 10.47
CA SER A 83 -3.28 0.49 10.10
C SER A 83 -2.64 1.13 11.33
N MET A 84 -1.60 1.91 11.11
CA MET A 84 -1.07 2.88 12.07
C MET A 84 -0.72 4.12 11.26
N ARG A 85 -1.20 5.31 11.65
CA ARG A 85 -1.21 6.52 10.81
C ARG A 85 0.16 6.91 10.24
N TYR A 86 1.21 6.65 11.02
CA TYR A 86 2.61 6.96 10.69
C TYR A 86 3.39 5.79 10.09
N CYS A 87 2.78 4.59 9.96
CA CYS A 87 3.46 3.43 9.40
C CYS A 87 3.65 3.57 7.87
N PRO A 88 4.89 3.56 7.36
CA PRO A 88 5.13 3.67 5.92
C PRO A 88 4.60 2.45 5.15
N TYR A 89 4.65 1.26 5.75
CA TYR A 89 4.13 0.04 5.13
C TYR A 89 2.60 0.06 5.02
N ALA A 90 1.90 0.60 6.03
CA ALA A 90 0.44 0.70 5.99
C ALA A 90 -0.02 1.81 5.05
N GLN A 91 0.76 2.90 4.96
CA GLN A 91 0.52 3.95 3.99
C GLN A 91 0.48 3.42 2.55
N ARG A 92 1.33 2.46 2.17
CA ARG A 92 1.26 1.80 0.85
C ARG A 92 -0.15 1.36 0.48
N ILE A 93 -0.86 0.76 1.43
CA ILE A 93 -2.20 0.21 1.22
C ILE A 93 -3.25 1.30 1.17
N HIS A 94 -3.11 2.36 1.98
CA HIS A 94 -3.94 3.55 1.84
C HIS A 94 -3.82 4.15 0.43
N LEU A 95 -2.60 4.28 -0.09
CA LEU A 95 -2.38 4.84 -1.43
C LEU A 95 -2.99 3.95 -2.51
N VAL A 96 -2.80 2.63 -2.44
CA VAL A 96 -3.41 1.68 -3.39
C VAL A 96 -4.94 1.77 -3.35
N LEU A 97 -5.56 1.73 -2.18
CA LEU A 97 -7.02 1.83 -2.04
C LEU A 97 -7.57 3.18 -2.54
N ASN A 98 -6.85 4.27 -2.26
CA ASN A 98 -7.20 5.61 -2.73
C ASN A 98 -7.11 5.70 -4.27
N ALA A 99 -6.03 5.19 -4.87
CA ALA A 99 -5.84 5.15 -6.32
C ALA A 99 -6.90 4.29 -7.01
N LYS A 100 -7.29 3.18 -6.38
CA LYS A 100 -8.39 2.31 -6.80
C LYS A 100 -9.78 2.90 -6.58
N LYS A 101 -9.88 4.02 -5.84
CA LYS A 101 -11.16 4.64 -5.43
C LYS A 101 -12.08 3.68 -4.69
N VAL A 102 -11.51 2.77 -3.91
CA VAL A 102 -12.25 1.78 -3.12
C VAL A 102 -12.61 2.41 -1.78
N SER A 103 -13.85 2.26 -1.34
CA SER A 103 -14.23 2.59 0.04
C SER A 103 -13.84 1.44 0.95
N TYR A 104 -13.18 1.76 2.05
CA TYR A 104 -12.73 0.79 3.05
C TYR A 104 -12.96 1.36 4.46
N ASP A 105 -12.96 0.45 5.41
CA ASP A 105 -12.93 0.75 6.83
C ASP A 105 -11.47 0.71 7.34
N VAL A 106 -11.15 1.56 8.31
CA VAL A 106 -9.80 1.65 8.88
C VAL A 106 -9.89 1.57 10.39
N VAL A 107 -9.12 0.64 10.95
CA VAL A 107 -8.92 0.52 12.39
C VAL A 107 -7.44 0.79 12.68
N TYR A 108 -7.18 1.85 13.45
CA TYR A 108 -5.82 2.20 13.84
C TYR A 108 -5.38 1.40 15.06
N ILE A 109 -4.16 0.86 15.02
CA ILE A 109 -3.59 -0.02 16.05
C ILE A 109 -2.40 0.66 16.70
N ASN A 110 -2.40 0.74 18.02
CA ASN A 110 -1.23 1.14 18.78
C ASN A 110 -0.18 0.02 18.70
N LEU A 111 0.98 0.30 18.10
CA LEU A 111 1.99 -0.73 17.83
C LEU A 111 2.91 -1.03 19.03
N VAL A 112 2.76 -0.29 20.14
CA VAL A 112 3.47 -0.56 21.41
C VAL A 112 2.56 -1.36 22.34
N GLN A 113 1.34 -0.88 22.58
CA GLN A 113 0.34 -1.53 23.42
C GLN A 113 -0.73 -2.17 22.53
N LYS A 114 -0.39 -3.27 21.84
CA LYS A 114 -1.30 -3.87 20.85
C LYS A 114 -2.53 -4.49 21.52
N PRO A 115 -3.74 -4.33 20.95
CA PRO A 115 -4.93 -5.03 21.43
C PRO A 115 -4.81 -6.55 21.28
N GLU A 116 -5.37 -7.28 22.23
CA GLU A 116 -5.33 -8.75 22.29
C GLU A 116 -6.05 -9.38 21.09
N TRP A 117 -7.25 -8.88 20.76
CA TRP A 117 -8.03 -9.32 19.60
C TRP A 117 -7.31 -9.11 18.26
N PHE A 118 -6.39 -8.15 18.19
CA PHE A 118 -5.60 -7.92 16.98
C PHE A 118 -4.53 -9.01 16.83
N LEU A 119 -3.87 -9.37 17.94
CA LEU A 119 -2.84 -10.41 17.97
C LEU A 119 -3.42 -11.81 17.74
N GLU A 120 -4.65 -12.07 18.19
CA GLU A 120 -5.37 -13.32 17.89
C GLU A 120 -5.60 -13.51 16.39
N LYS A 121 -5.92 -12.42 15.67
CA LYS A 121 -6.16 -12.44 14.22
C LYS A 121 -4.87 -12.39 13.40
N PHE A 122 -3.89 -11.65 13.89
CA PHE A 122 -2.61 -11.38 13.23
C PHE A 122 -1.46 -11.62 14.21
N PRO A 123 -1.00 -12.87 14.39
CA PRO A 123 0.02 -13.21 15.39
C PRO A 123 1.36 -12.47 15.22
N ALA A 124 1.71 -12.05 14.00
CA ALA A 124 2.89 -11.23 13.74
C ALA A 124 2.79 -9.84 14.40
N GLY A 125 1.57 -9.36 14.67
CA GLY A 125 1.31 -8.07 15.30
C GLY A 125 1.83 -6.88 14.49
N THR A 126 1.93 -7.00 13.17
CA THR A 126 2.41 -5.96 12.26
C THR A 126 1.25 -5.37 11.46
N VAL A 127 1.42 -4.13 11.02
CA VAL A 127 0.52 -3.46 10.06
C VAL A 127 1.32 -3.11 8.80
N PRO A 128 0.72 -3.14 7.60
CA PRO A 128 -0.70 -3.33 7.33
C PRO A 128 -1.14 -4.79 7.52
N ALA A 129 -2.36 -4.92 8.00
CA ALA A 129 -3.11 -6.16 8.02
C ALA A 129 -4.53 -5.87 7.52
N MET A 130 -5.18 -6.82 6.88
CA MET A 130 -6.48 -6.60 6.25
C MET A 130 -7.41 -7.78 6.50
N ASN A 131 -8.68 -7.50 6.77
CA ASN A 131 -9.75 -8.48 6.68
C ASN A 131 -10.51 -8.28 5.37
N VAL A 132 -10.62 -9.36 4.59
CA VAL A 132 -11.31 -9.41 3.30
C VAL A 132 -12.35 -10.53 3.39
N LYS A 133 -13.63 -10.19 3.55
CA LYS A 133 -14.73 -11.18 3.64
C LYS A 133 -14.46 -12.31 4.65
N GLY A 134 -13.93 -11.96 5.82
CA GLY A 134 -13.59 -12.92 6.87
C GLY A 134 -12.19 -13.54 6.77
N ALA A 135 -11.48 -13.39 5.65
CA ALA A 135 -10.09 -13.84 5.51
C ALA A 135 -9.10 -12.77 5.98
N ASN A 136 -8.08 -13.17 6.74
CA ASN A 136 -7.03 -12.30 7.25
C ASN A 136 -5.80 -12.36 6.32
N LEU A 137 -5.39 -11.21 5.80
CA LEU A 137 -4.22 -11.03 4.93
C LEU A 137 -3.25 -10.01 5.53
N TYR A 138 -1.96 -10.16 5.28
CA TYR A 138 -0.91 -9.28 5.77
C TYR A 138 0.25 -9.21 4.75
N GLU A 139 1.31 -8.47 5.09
CA GLU A 139 2.41 -8.06 4.21
C GLU A 139 2.02 -7.00 3.17
N SER A 140 2.63 -5.82 3.27
CA SER A 140 2.26 -4.66 2.44
C SER A 140 2.37 -4.90 0.93
N LEU A 141 3.38 -5.64 0.45
CA LEU A 141 3.54 -5.91 -0.98
C LEU A 141 2.55 -6.96 -1.48
N ILE A 142 2.26 -7.98 -0.66
CA ILE A 142 1.25 -9.01 -0.98
C ILE A 142 -0.13 -8.38 -1.04
N LEU A 143 -0.48 -7.56 -0.05
CA LEU A 143 -1.74 -6.82 -0.02
C LEU A 143 -1.89 -5.86 -1.22
N ALA A 144 -0.82 -5.17 -1.61
CA ALA A 144 -0.84 -4.28 -2.76
C ALA A 144 -1.10 -5.04 -4.07
N ASP A 145 -0.44 -6.18 -4.28
CA ASP A 145 -0.66 -7.06 -5.43
C ASP A 145 -2.08 -7.64 -5.43
N PHE A 146 -2.54 -8.15 -4.28
CA PHE A 146 -3.89 -8.66 -4.10
C PHE A 146 -4.95 -7.60 -4.45
N LEU A 147 -4.80 -6.37 -3.98
CA LEU A 147 -5.75 -5.29 -4.27
C LEU A 147 -5.75 -4.89 -5.75
N ASP A 148 -4.60 -4.97 -6.43
CA ASP A 148 -4.52 -4.70 -7.88
C ASP A 148 -5.24 -5.78 -8.71
N GLU A 149 -5.20 -7.04 -8.26
CA GLU A 149 -5.89 -8.17 -8.88
C GLU A 149 -7.39 -8.22 -8.51
N TYR A 150 -7.73 -7.92 -7.26
CA TYR A 150 -9.10 -7.97 -6.75
C TYR A 150 -9.96 -6.82 -7.27
N PHE A 151 -9.37 -5.65 -7.49
CA PHE A 151 -10.01 -4.51 -8.16
C PHE A 151 -9.28 -4.21 -9.46
N PRO A 152 -9.67 -4.80 -10.60
CA PRO A 152 -8.86 -4.76 -11.83
C PRO A 152 -8.69 -3.34 -12.42
N GLU A 153 -9.59 -2.41 -12.10
CA GLU A 153 -9.58 -1.04 -12.61
C GLU A 153 -9.62 0.01 -11.49
N PRO A 154 -8.86 1.12 -11.60
CA PRO A 154 -7.76 1.32 -12.55
C PRO A 154 -6.58 0.39 -12.25
N ARG A 155 -5.94 -0.16 -13.28
CA ARG A 155 -4.73 -0.98 -13.10
C ARG A 155 -3.55 -0.15 -12.63
N LEU A 156 -2.82 -0.61 -11.61
CA LEU A 156 -1.64 0.07 -11.05
C LEU A 156 -0.32 -0.56 -11.48
N HIS A 157 -0.29 -1.88 -11.72
CA HIS A 157 0.85 -2.53 -12.37
C HIS A 157 0.84 -2.35 -13.88
N SER A 158 2.03 -2.40 -14.49
CA SER A 158 2.11 -2.55 -15.94
C SER A 158 1.41 -3.83 -16.41
N SER A 159 0.72 -3.74 -17.54
CA SER A 159 0.14 -4.89 -18.25
C SER A 159 1.20 -5.73 -18.96
N ASP A 160 2.38 -5.16 -19.24
CA ASP A 160 3.51 -5.92 -19.74
C ASP A 160 4.17 -6.68 -18.58
N PRO A 161 4.17 -8.03 -18.60
CA PRO A 161 4.78 -8.84 -17.54
C PRO A 161 6.26 -8.53 -17.30
N LEU A 162 7.02 -8.19 -18.35
CA LEU A 162 8.44 -7.86 -18.22
C LEU A 162 8.62 -6.55 -17.47
N GLN A 163 7.85 -5.52 -17.85
CA GLN A 163 7.87 -4.25 -17.12
C GLN A 163 7.37 -4.42 -15.68
N LYS A 164 6.30 -5.19 -15.43
CA LYS A 164 5.82 -5.50 -14.07
C LYS A 164 6.91 -6.17 -13.22
N ALA A 165 7.71 -7.06 -13.80
CA ALA A 165 8.85 -7.67 -13.11
C ALA A 165 9.95 -6.66 -12.80
N LYS A 166 10.29 -5.77 -13.75
CA LYS A 166 11.25 -4.67 -13.52
C LYS A 166 10.79 -3.71 -12.42
N ASP A 167 9.51 -3.40 -12.36
CA ASP A 167 8.92 -2.56 -11.32
C ASP A 167 9.03 -3.21 -9.93
N ARG A 168 8.76 -4.51 -9.84
CA ARG A 168 8.97 -5.27 -8.58
C ARG A 168 10.44 -5.30 -8.17
N LEU A 169 11.37 -5.49 -9.11
CA LEU A 169 12.81 -5.44 -8.84
C LEU A 169 13.27 -4.05 -8.37
N LEU A 170 12.68 -2.98 -8.92
CA LEU A 170 12.91 -1.61 -8.46
C LEU A 170 12.48 -1.45 -7.00
N VAL A 171 11.26 -1.85 -6.66
CA VAL A 171 10.72 -1.77 -5.29
C VAL A 171 11.56 -2.59 -4.31
N GLU A 172 11.92 -3.82 -4.68
CA GLU A 172 12.79 -4.70 -3.89
C GLU A 172 14.17 -4.06 -3.68
N SER A 173 14.78 -3.54 -4.74
CA SER A 173 16.05 -2.85 -4.62
C SER A 173 15.96 -1.61 -3.73
N PHE A 174 14.89 -0.84 -3.84
CA PHE A 174 14.68 0.36 -3.03
C PHE A 174 14.49 0.03 -1.56
N GLY A 175 13.91 -1.14 -1.24
CA GLY A 175 13.72 -1.62 0.14
C GLY A 175 15.01 -1.62 0.98
N LYS A 176 16.19 -1.71 0.34
CA LYS A 176 17.50 -1.60 0.99
C LYS A 176 17.78 -0.24 1.64
N ILE A 177 16.99 0.80 1.34
CA ILE A 177 17.03 2.08 2.05
C ILE A 177 16.50 1.98 3.48
N GLY A 178 15.65 0.98 3.76
CA GLY A 178 14.91 0.84 5.01
C GLY A 178 15.80 0.84 6.25
N PRO A 179 16.85 0.01 6.34
CA PRO A 179 17.78 0.02 7.48
C PRO A 179 18.48 1.37 7.69
N HIS A 180 18.87 2.06 6.62
CA HIS A 180 19.51 3.36 6.70
C HIS A 180 18.55 4.45 7.22
N LEU A 181 17.32 4.49 6.69
CA LEU A 181 16.27 5.37 7.21
C LEU A 181 15.93 5.04 8.65
N TYR A 182 15.78 3.75 8.99
CA TYR A 182 15.49 3.35 10.37
C TYR A 182 16.58 3.86 11.33
N LYS A 183 17.86 3.67 10.99
CA LYS A 183 18.98 4.14 11.81
C LYS A 183 18.94 5.67 11.98
N LEU A 184 18.68 6.44 10.92
CA LEU A 184 18.60 7.90 11.00
C LEU A 184 17.34 8.44 11.68
N LEU A 185 16.20 7.78 11.52
CA LEU A 185 14.88 8.27 11.97
C LEU A 185 14.49 7.76 13.37
N MET A 186 14.94 6.57 13.76
CA MET A 186 14.67 5.96 15.06
C MET A 186 15.89 5.93 15.96
N GLY A 187 17.11 5.94 15.41
CA GLY A 187 18.34 5.92 16.18
C GLY A 187 18.56 7.20 17.01
N PRO A 188 19.46 7.14 18.01
CA PRO A 188 19.75 8.25 18.91
C PRO A 188 20.44 9.40 18.16
N ASP A 189 21.41 9.08 17.31
CA ASP A 189 22.32 10.03 16.70
C ASP A 189 22.37 9.91 15.17
N PHE A 190 22.88 10.96 14.53
CA PHE A 190 23.20 10.96 13.10
C PHE A 190 24.40 10.04 12.83
N THR A 191 24.32 9.26 11.75
CA THR A 191 25.42 8.39 11.35
C THR A 191 25.72 8.54 9.87
N GLU A 192 26.95 8.93 9.55
CA GLU A 192 27.42 9.17 8.17
C GLU A 192 27.23 7.95 7.27
N ASP A 193 27.47 6.74 7.78
CA ASP A 193 27.29 5.50 7.02
C ASP A 193 25.83 5.31 6.55
N ALA A 194 24.87 5.63 7.41
CA ALA A 194 23.47 5.53 7.07
C ALA A 194 23.06 6.63 6.08
N PHE A 195 23.55 7.85 6.30
CA PHE A 195 23.25 8.95 5.39
C PHE A 195 23.82 8.69 4.00
N GLN A 196 25.05 8.20 3.90
CA GLN A 196 25.65 7.79 2.63
C GLN A 196 24.86 6.65 1.96
N GLY A 197 24.31 5.71 2.75
CA GLY A 197 23.39 4.67 2.25
C GLY A 197 22.11 5.26 1.63
N VAL A 198 21.53 6.28 2.27
CA VAL A 198 20.38 7.03 1.72
C VAL A 198 20.78 7.72 0.42
N LEU A 199 21.88 8.50 0.41
CA LEU A 199 22.35 9.21 -0.78
C LEU A 199 22.63 8.28 -1.96
N THR A 200 23.22 7.11 -1.69
CA THR A 200 23.49 6.08 -2.70
C THR A 200 22.19 5.56 -3.31
N MET A 201 21.15 5.33 -2.49
CA MET A 201 19.85 4.93 -3.01
C MET A 201 19.19 6.03 -3.84
N LEU A 202 19.26 7.28 -3.39
CA LEU A 202 18.70 8.42 -4.13
C LEU A 202 19.36 8.57 -5.50
N ALA A 203 20.69 8.50 -5.57
CA ALA A 203 21.41 8.53 -6.85
C ALA A 203 20.98 7.36 -7.76
N LYS A 204 20.71 6.18 -7.21
CA LYS A 204 20.17 5.04 -7.97
C LYS A 204 18.77 5.33 -8.52
N MET A 205 17.89 5.93 -7.72
CA MET A 205 16.52 6.26 -8.15
C MET A 205 16.48 7.41 -9.18
N GLU A 206 17.37 8.39 -9.05
CA GLU A 206 17.57 9.46 -10.06
C GLU A 206 17.97 8.86 -11.41
N ASN A 207 18.95 7.94 -11.41
CA ASN A 207 19.38 7.24 -12.62
C ASN A 207 18.28 6.35 -13.20
N GLU A 208 17.47 5.72 -12.34
CA GLU A 208 16.32 4.92 -12.81
C GLU A 208 15.28 5.80 -13.52
N LEU A 209 14.91 6.95 -12.96
CA LEU A 209 14.01 7.91 -13.64
C LEU A 209 14.59 8.38 -14.97
N LYS A 210 15.89 8.69 -15.00
CA LYS A 210 16.60 9.07 -16.23
C LYS A 210 16.52 7.97 -17.29
N ASN A 211 16.73 6.72 -16.91
CA ASN A 211 16.68 5.57 -17.82
C ASN A 211 15.28 5.29 -18.34
N ARG A 212 14.24 5.49 -17.50
CA ARG A 212 12.84 5.34 -17.91
C ARG A 212 12.37 6.48 -18.80
N GLY A 213 12.91 7.70 -18.61
CA GLY A 213 12.57 8.87 -19.41
C GLY A 213 11.14 9.38 -19.20
N SER A 214 10.50 9.02 -18.08
CA SER A 214 9.11 9.31 -17.76
C SER A 214 8.97 10.19 -16.50
N ASN A 215 7.78 10.74 -16.27
CA ASN A 215 7.50 11.60 -15.11
C ASN A 215 7.41 10.82 -13.79
N PHE A 216 6.95 9.57 -13.85
CA PHE A 216 6.82 8.63 -12.73
C PHE A 216 7.58 7.35 -13.04
N PHE A 217 7.88 6.56 -12.01
CA PHE A 217 8.49 5.24 -12.22
C PHE A 217 7.57 4.37 -13.09
N SER A 218 6.25 4.40 -12.90
CA SER A 218 5.30 3.67 -13.77
C SER A 218 4.96 4.34 -15.11
N GLY A 219 5.61 5.45 -15.51
CA GLY A 219 5.34 6.14 -16.77
C GLY A 219 4.74 7.54 -16.59
N GLU A 220 3.64 7.84 -17.27
CA GLU A 220 3.05 9.19 -17.29
C GLU A 220 2.16 9.52 -16.08
N LYS A 221 1.74 8.50 -15.32
CA LYS A 221 0.92 8.64 -14.11
C LYS A 221 1.51 7.77 -13.00
N PRO A 222 1.30 8.10 -11.71
CA PRO A 222 1.70 7.23 -10.61
C PRO A 222 1.02 5.87 -10.67
N GLY A 223 1.79 4.83 -10.39
CA GLY A 223 1.36 3.44 -10.39
C GLY A 223 1.98 2.69 -9.23
N MET A 224 1.96 1.35 -9.30
CA MET A 224 2.41 0.53 -8.19
C MET A 224 3.84 0.84 -7.71
N PRO A 225 4.89 0.92 -8.55
CA PRO A 225 6.23 1.21 -8.07
C PRO A 225 6.32 2.55 -7.33
N ASP A 226 5.63 3.59 -7.81
CA ASP A 226 5.59 4.92 -7.17
C ASP A 226 4.96 4.87 -5.78
N TYR A 227 3.78 4.24 -5.66
CA TYR A 227 3.08 4.14 -4.37
C TYR A 227 3.82 3.26 -3.36
N MET A 228 4.57 2.25 -3.80
CA MET A 228 5.32 1.37 -2.89
C MET A 228 6.56 2.04 -2.28
N ILE A 229 7.16 3.00 -2.99
CA ILE A 229 8.37 3.70 -2.52
C ILE A 229 8.06 5.07 -1.90
N TRP A 230 6.94 5.71 -2.29
CA TRP A 230 6.52 7.02 -1.80
C TRP A 230 6.62 7.21 -0.28
N PRO A 231 6.15 6.28 0.58
CA PRO A 231 6.18 6.49 2.03
C PRO A 231 7.59 6.76 2.60
N SER A 232 8.64 6.20 2.00
CA SER A 232 10.02 6.49 2.39
C SER A 232 10.44 7.90 1.98
N PHE A 233 10.06 8.34 0.78
CA PHE A 233 10.34 9.69 0.28
C PHE A 233 9.57 10.77 1.04
N GLU A 234 8.33 10.51 1.46
CA GLU A 234 7.58 11.42 2.33
C GLU A 234 8.30 11.69 3.65
N ARG A 235 9.06 10.72 4.15
CA ARG A 235 9.76 10.78 5.44
C ARG A 235 11.22 11.18 5.33
N ILE A 236 11.77 11.32 4.13
CA ILE A 236 13.22 11.48 3.97
C ILE A 236 13.70 12.83 4.53
N ASP A 237 12.88 13.88 4.40
CA ASP A 237 13.21 15.21 4.91
C ASP A 237 13.15 15.31 6.44
N VAL A 238 12.61 14.30 7.13
CA VAL A 238 12.69 14.19 8.59
C VAL A 238 14.14 14.15 9.06
N ILE A 239 15.08 13.65 8.23
CA ILE A 239 16.51 13.67 8.54
C ILE A 239 16.99 15.11 8.73
N ALA A 240 16.60 16.04 7.85
CA ALA A 240 16.94 17.45 7.97
C ALA A 240 16.26 18.11 9.18
N VAL A 241 14.99 17.76 9.46
CA VAL A 241 14.28 18.25 10.66
C VAL A 241 15.03 17.84 11.94
N ARG A 242 15.55 16.61 12.00
CA ARG A 242 16.27 16.11 13.17
C ARG A 242 17.69 16.66 13.32
N TYR A 243 18.41 16.83 12.21
CA TYR A 243 19.87 17.04 12.23
C TYR A 243 20.33 18.34 11.56
N GLY A 244 19.40 19.22 11.18
CA GLY A 244 19.67 20.50 10.53
C GLY A 244 20.43 20.34 9.22
N GLU A 245 21.44 21.18 8.99
CA GLU A 245 22.26 21.18 7.76
C GLU A 245 22.86 19.81 7.43
N LYS A 246 23.24 19.02 8.44
CA LYS A 246 23.84 17.68 8.23
C LYS A 246 22.87 16.69 7.57
N GLY A 247 21.57 16.88 7.78
CA GLY A 247 20.53 16.02 7.25
C GLY A 247 19.97 16.46 5.91
N LYS A 248 20.44 17.58 5.35
CA LYS A 248 19.91 18.11 4.09
C LYS A 248 20.35 17.26 2.91
N LEU A 249 19.39 16.90 2.07
CA LEU A 249 19.64 16.18 0.84
C LEU A 249 20.25 17.09 -0.24
N PRO A 250 21.13 16.58 -1.11
CA PRO A 250 21.72 17.33 -2.21
C PRO A 250 20.73 17.46 -3.39
N VAL A 251 19.62 18.19 -3.20
CA VAL A 251 18.51 18.25 -4.18
C VAL A 251 18.95 18.70 -5.58
N GLN A 252 19.97 19.56 -5.68
CA GLN A 252 20.59 19.99 -6.93
C GLN A 252 21.19 18.85 -7.76
N THR A 253 21.58 17.73 -7.15
CA THR A 253 22.05 16.52 -7.86
C THR A 253 20.93 15.53 -8.16
N LEU A 254 19.69 15.84 -7.77
CA LEU A 254 18.52 14.96 -7.87
C LEU A 254 17.33 15.67 -8.57
N PRO A 255 17.53 16.32 -9.73
CA PRO A 255 16.47 17.13 -10.36
C PRO A 255 15.24 16.30 -10.78
N LEU A 256 15.41 15.08 -11.29
CA LEU A 256 14.29 14.24 -11.72
C LEU A 256 13.50 13.74 -10.52
N LEU A 257 14.19 13.28 -9.47
CA LEU A 257 13.56 12.90 -8.21
C LEU A 257 12.85 14.08 -7.55
N THR A 258 13.43 15.28 -7.58
CA THR A 258 12.78 16.48 -7.02
C THR A 258 11.48 16.77 -7.75
N LYS A 259 11.48 16.68 -9.09
CA LYS A 259 10.27 16.81 -9.91
C LYS A 259 9.25 15.71 -9.58
N TRP A 260 9.69 14.46 -9.47
CA TRP A 260 8.84 13.32 -9.13
C TRP A 260 8.22 13.47 -7.72
N ILE A 261 8.99 13.88 -6.71
CA ILE A 261 8.50 14.14 -5.36
C ILE A 261 7.40 15.20 -5.39
N SER A 262 7.64 16.32 -6.09
CA SER A 262 6.64 17.37 -6.23
C SER A 262 5.35 16.84 -6.87
N ALA A 263 5.47 16.07 -7.96
CA ALA A 263 4.32 15.51 -8.66
C ALA A 263 3.55 14.50 -7.80
N MET A 264 4.25 13.70 -7.00
CA MET A 264 3.63 12.76 -6.06
C MET A 264 2.90 13.48 -4.92
N LYS A 265 3.42 14.60 -4.37
CA LYS A 265 2.68 15.39 -3.35
C LYS A 265 1.34 15.90 -3.88
N ASP A 266 1.24 16.17 -5.17
CA ASP A 266 0.02 16.64 -5.84
C ASP A 266 -0.90 15.51 -6.33
N ASP A 267 -0.46 14.25 -6.28
CA ASP A 267 -1.28 13.11 -6.68
C ASP A 267 -2.53 12.97 -5.80
N TYR A 268 -3.64 12.58 -6.43
CA TYR A 268 -4.94 12.42 -5.78
C TYR A 268 -4.93 11.42 -4.62
N SER A 269 -4.14 10.35 -4.74
CA SER A 269 -4.08 9.25 -3.77
C SER A 269 -3.17 9.59 -2.60
N VAL A 270 -2.11 10.35 -2.88
CA VAL A 270 -1.09 10.79 -1.93
C VAL A 270 -1.52 11.99 -1.11
N LYS A 271 -1.98 13.05 -1.76
CA LYS A 271 -2.26 14.36 -1.14
C LYS A 271 -3.15 14.29 0.12
N PRO A 272 -4.22 13.48 0.18
CA PRO A 272 -5.06 13.40 1.37
C PRO A 272 -4.39 12.71 2.57
N PHE A 273 -3.33 11.93 2.33
CA PHE A 273 -2.63 11.15 3.35
C PHE A 273 -1.25 11.72 3.70
N TYR A 274 -0.72 12.60 2.86
CA TYR A 274 0.54 13.29 3.07
C TYR A 274 0.60 14.02 4.41
N LEU A 275 1.76 13.99 5.04
CA LEU A 275 2.09 14.76 6.24
C LEU A 275 3.41 15.47 6.02
N GLU A 276 3.52 16.69 6.54
CA GLU A 276 4.79 17.41 6.55
C GLU A 276 5.84 16.70 7.41
N PRO A 277 7.14 16.85 7.07
CA PRO A 277 8.23 16.20 7.79
C PRO A 277 8.21 16.47 9.31
N GLU A 278 7.80 17.66 9.74
CA GLU A 278 7.71 18.04 11.16
C GLU A 278 6.72 17.18 11.93
N LYS A 279 5.61 16.77 11.30
CA LYS A 279 4.61 15.90 11.93
C LYS A 279 5.16 14.49 12.12
N HIS A 280 5.88 13.98 11.13
CA HIS A 280 6.58 12.70 11.27
C HIS A 280 7.67 12.78 12.34
N ALA A 281 8.46 13.86 12.37
CA ALA A 281 9.48 14.08 13.39
C ALA A 281 8.90 14.10 14.81
N LEU A 282 7.80 14.83 15.01
CA LEU A 282 7.10 14.93 16.28
C LEU A 282 6.56 13.56 16.75
N HIS A 283 5.97 12.77 15.84
CA HIS A 283 5.56 11.39 16.15
C HIS A 283 6.74 10.55 16.66
N LEU A 284 7.87 10.60 15.96
CA LEU A 284 9.06 9.82 16.30
C LEU A 284 9.67 10.26 17.65
N GLU A 285 9.69 11.57 17.91
CA GLU A 285 10.14 12.14 19.19
C GLU A 285 9.25 11.67 20.35
N LYS A 286 7.94 11.86 20.24
CA LYS A 286 6.97 11.40 21.25
C LYS A 286 7.07 9.90 21.49
N ARG A 287 7.22 9.11 20.42
CA ARG A 287 7.38 7.66 20.51
C ARG A 287 8.66 7.28 21.26
N ARG A 288 9.79 7.95 20.99
CA ARG A 288 11.04 7.74 21.75
C ARG A 288 10.89 8.10 23.22
N ALA A 289 10.17 9.17 23.51
CA ALA A 289 9.88 9.59 24.89
C ALA A 289 8.85 8.71 25.61
N GLY A 290 8.26 7.72 24.94
CA GLY A 290 7.22 6.86 25.51
C GLY A 290 5.90 7.59 25.79
N ALA A 291 5.64 8.71 25.11
CA ALA A 291 4.43 9.49 25.32
C ALA A 291 3.17 8.69 24.96
N ALA A 292 2.14 8.75 25.81
CA ALA A 292 0.91 7.98 25.65
C ALA A 292 0.13 8.35 24.38
N ASP A 293 0.26 9.58 23.91
CA ASP A 293 -0.39 10.14 22.73
C ASP A 293 0.48 10.09 21.48
N ALA A 294 1.64 9.42 21.51
CA ALA A 294 2.58 9.38 20.39
C ALA A 294 1.95 8.94 19.07
N PHE A 295 0.89 8.14 19.11
CA PHE A 295 0.21 7.63 17.91
C PHE A 295 -0.97 8.50 17.45
N ASP A 296 -1.52 9.35 18.33
CA ASP A 296 -2.79 10.07 18.10
C ASP A 296 -2.58 11.56 17.78
N ILE A 297 -1.42 11.89 17.21
CA ILE A 297 -1.05 13.23 16.75
C ILE A 297 -1.70 13.47 15.37
N LEU A 298 -2.20 14.68 15.09
CA LEU A 298 -2.79 15.05 13.80
C LEU A 298 -1.94 16.03 13.00
#